data_AF-A0A4R2KMI9-F1
#
_entry.id   AF-A0A4R2KMI9-F1
#
_cell.length_a   1.000
_cell.length_b   1.000
_cell.length_c   1.000
_cell.angle_alpha   90.00
_cell.angle_beta   90.00
_cell.angle_gamma   90.00
#
_symmetry.space_group_name_H-M   'P 1'
#
loop_
_entity.id
_entity.type
_entity.pdbx_description
1 polymer ?
#
loop_
_entity_poly.entity_id
_entity_poly.type
_entity_poly.pdbx_seq_one_letter_code
_entity_poly.pdbx_strand_id
1 'polypeptide(L)'
;MTEHRQRRIGGARPGAGRKPGIRNRLTQESVAFARETGETPLAFLLRVMRDEDAELERRLEAAKAAAPYCHARLSAVQVSGQVAVSHEEALAQLA
;
A
#
# COMPACT_ATOMS: atom_id res chain seq x y z
N MET A 1 22.27 -4.63 -51.70
CA MET A 1 20.99 -4.13 -51.16
C MET A 1 20.44 -5.18 -50.21
N THR A 2 20.59 -5.01 -48.91
CA THR A 2 20.04 -5.92 -47.90
C THR A 2 19.45 -5.08 -46.80
N GLU A 3 18.16 -4.75 -46.94
CA GLU A 3 17.40 -4.01 -45.93
C GLU A 3 17.19 -4.89 -44.69
N HIS A 4 17.67 -4.43 -43.54
CA HIS A 4 17.34 -5.02 -42.25
C HIS A 4 15.99 -4.47 -41.78
N ARG A 5 14.92 -5.17 -42.12
CA ARG A 5 13.56 -4.88 -41.66
C ARG A 5 13.47 -5.11 -40.15
N GLN A 6 13.68 -4.04 -39.38
CA GLN A 6 13.61 -4.09 -37.92
C GLN A 6 12.18 -4.43 -37.49
N ARG A 7 11.98 -5.66 -37.01
CA ARG A 7 10.71 -6.10 -36.44
C ARG A 7 10.42 -5.22 -35.23
N ARG A 8 9.37 -4.39 -35.31
CA ARG A 8 8.88 -3.58 -34.18
C ARG A 8 8.19 -4.52 -33.19
N ILE A 9 8.98 -5.17 -32.33
CA ILE A 9 8.47 -6.02 -31.27
C ILE A 9 7.89 -5.08 -30.19
N GLY A 10 6.59 -5.19 -29.92
CA GLY A 10 5.94 -4.50 -28.81
C GLY A 10 6.42 -5.09 -27.50
N GLY A 11 7.18 -4.34 -26.71
CA GLY A 11 7.73 -4.78 -25.44
C GLY A 11 8.32 -3.62 -24.63
N ALA A 12 8.53 -3.85 -23.33
CA ALA A 12 9.15 -2.86 -22.46
C ALA A 12 10.55 -2.49 -22.99
N ARG A 13 10.78 -1.20 -23.20
CA ARG A 13 12.09 -0.69 -23.64
C ARG A 13 13.01 -0.50 -22.43
N PRO A 14 14.34 -0.51 -22.59
CA PRO A 14 15.26 -0.09 -21.54
C PRO A 14 14.89 1.32 -21.04
N GLY A 15 14.63 1.46 -19.74
CA GLY A 15 14.16 2.72 -19.14
C GLY A 15 12.66 3.01 -19.28
N ALA A 16 11.87 2.09 -19.85
CA ALA A 16 10.42 2.21 -19.87
C ALA A 16 9.82 1.90 -18.49
N GLY A 17 8.69 2.55 -18.18
CA GLY A 17 7.94 2.34 -16.94
C GLY A 17 8.18 3.42 -15.88
N ARG A 18 7.54 3.25 -14.73
CA ARG A 18 7.67 4.18 -13.60
C ARG A 18 9.05 4.02 -12.98
N LYS A 19 9.79 5.12 -12.80
CA LYS A 19 11.10 5.10 -12.13
C LYS A 19 10.96 4.50 -10.72
N PRO A 20 11.90 3.64 -10.29
CA PRO A 20 11.89 3.07 -8.95
C PRO A 20 11.99 4.17 -7.90
N GLY A 21 11.31 4.00 -6.77
CA GLY A 21 11.28 4.98 -5.67
C GLY A 21 10.35 6.18 -5.87
N ILE A 22 9.79 6.40 -7.06
CA ILE A 22 8.81 7.48 -7.26
C ILE A 22 7.49 7.12 -6.58
N ARG A 23 7.06 8.00 -5.66
CA ARG A 23 5.75 7.93 -5.00
C ARG A 23 4.64 8.01 -6.04
N ASN A 24 3.54 7.29 -5.80
CA ASN A 24 2.33 7.43 -6.61
C ASN A 24 1.83 8.88 -6.57
N ARG A 25 1.19 9.33 -7.66
CA ARG A 25 0.60 10.67 -7.78
C ARG A 25 -0.29 11.00 -6.58
N LEU A 26 -1.19 10.07 -6.23
CA LEU A 26 -2.09 10.23 -5.08
C LEU A 26 -1.32 10.46 -3.76
N THR A 27 -0.24 9.70 -3.54
CA THR A 27 0.60 9.88 -2.35
C THR A 27 1.31 11.23 -2.34
N GLN A 28 1.71 11.73 -3.51
CA GLN A 28 2.31 13.06 -3.63
C GLN A 28 1.30 14.15 -3.31
N GLU A 29 0.08 14.04 -3.84
CA GLU A 29 -1.02 14.98 -3.59
C GLU A 29 -1.42 15.01 -2.11
N SER A 30 -1.58 13.85 -1.47
CA SER A 30 -1.91 13.80 -0.03
C SER A 30 -0.81 14.42 0.84
N VAL A 31 0.46 14.22 0.48
CA VAL A 31 1.59 14.83 1.20
C VAL A 31 1.66 16.34 0.94
N ALA A 32 1.38 16.79 -0.28
CA ALA A 32 1.33 18.20 -0.61
C ALA A 32 0.20 18.91 0.15
N PHE A 33 -1.01 18.34 0.13
CA PHE A 33 -2.15 18.83 0.90
C PHE A 33 -1.83 18.96 2.38
N ALA A 34 -1.27 17.90 2.99
CA ALA A 34 -0.90 17.94 4.42
C ALA A 34 0.17 18.98 4.74
N ARG A 35 1.07 19.29 3.78
CA ARG A 35 2.06 20.37 3.94
C ARG A 35 1.44 21.76 3.83
N GLU A 36 0.43 21.91 2.98
CA GLU A 36 -0.24 23.18 2.74
C GLU A 36 -1.24 23.53 3.86
N THR A 37 -2.08 22.59 4.24
CA THR A 37 -3.13 22.80 5.26
C THR A 37 -2.63 22.55 6.68
N GLY A 38 -1.48 21.89 6.83
CA GLY A 38 -0.97 21.43 8.13
C GLY A 38 -1.76 20.26 8.73
N GLU A 39 -2.84 19.81 8.08
CA GLU A 39 -3.70 18.72 8.55
C GLU A 39 -3.55 17.51 7.62
N THR A 40 -3.19 16.36 8.19
CA THR A 40 -3.18 15.10 7.43
C THR A 40 -4.61 14.58 7.26
N PRO A 41 -4.89 13.77 6.22
CA PRO A 41 -6.20 13.14 6.08
C PRO A 41 -6.65 12.34 7.32
N LEU A 42 -5.70 11.68 8.00
CA LEU A 42 -5.98 10.98 9.25
C LEU A 42 -6.37 11.94 10.38
N ALA A 43 -5.64 13.07 10.52
CA ALA A 43 -5.95 14.08 11.52
C ALA A 43 -7.35 14.68 11.33
N PHE A 44 -7.74 14.94 10.07
CA PHE A 44 -9.08 15.38 9.73
C PHE A 44 -10.16 14.37 10.17
N LEU A 45 -9.99 13.09 9.85
CA LEU A 45 -10.94 12.05 10.24
C LEU A 45 -11.06 11.93 11.76
N LEU A 46 -9.93 12.00 12.49
CA LEU A 46 -9.92 11.97 13.95
C LEU A 46 -10.64 13.19 14.56
N ARG A 47 -10.52 14.36 13.94
CA ARG A 47 -11.21 15.57 14.37
C ARG A 47 -12.72 15.44 14.20
N VAL A 48 -13.18 15.01 13.03
CA VAL A 48 -14.62 14.79 12.76
C VAL A 48 -15.20 13.71 13.67
N MET A 49 -14.48 12.62 13.92
CA MET A 49 -14.92 11.55 14.81
C MET A 49 -15.14 12.02 16.25
N ARG A 50 -14.31 12.97 16.73
CA ARG A 50 -14.33 13.50 18.10
C ARG A 50 -15.27 14.69 18.30
N ASP A 51 -15.78 15.26 17.23
CA ASP A 51 -16.73 16.37 17.28
C ASP A 51 -18.09 15.88 17.82
N GLU A 52 -18.50 16.38 18.98
CA GLU A 52 -19.75 15.97 19.64
C GLU A 52 -20.98 16.60 18.99
N ASP A 53 -20.82 17.76 18.34
CA ASP A 53 -21.88 18.50 17.66
C ASP A 53 -22.15 17.96 16.24
N ALA A 54 -21.24 17.15 15.71
CA ALA A 54 -21.42 16.49 14.43
C ALA A 54 -22.45 15.36 14.50
N GLU A 55 -23.19 15.19 13.40
CA GLU A 55 -24.13 14.10 13.21
C GLU A 55 -23.47 12.72 13.46
N LEU A 56 -24.14 11.85 14.20
CA LEU A 56 -23.61 10.54 14.59
C LEU A 56 -23.14 9.72 13.39
N GLU A 57 -23.88 9.73 12.28
CA GLU A 57 -23.50 9.01 11.07
C GLU A 57 -22.14 9.48 10.51
N ARG A 58 -21.90 10.79 10.47
CA ARG A 58 -20.61 11.35 10.01
C ARG A 58 -19.46 10.93 10.92
N ARG A 59 -19.68 10.91 12.23
CA ARG A 59 -18.69 10.47 13.21
C ARG A 59 -18.36 8.99 13.04
N LEU A 60 -19.37 8.15 12.81
CA LEU A 60 -19.20 6.72 12.56
C LEU A 60 -18.46 6.45 11.24
N GLU A 61 -18.78 7.17 10.18
CA GLU A 61 -18.06 7.05 8.90
C GLU A 61 -16.60 7.48 9.03
N ALA A 62 -16.33 8.57 9.75
CA ALA A 62 -14.96 8.99 10.03
C ALA A 62 -14.19 7.93 10.85
N ALA A 63 -14.84 7.32 11.85
CA ALA A 63 -14.25 6.24 12.65
C ALA A 63 -13.91 5.01 11.81
N LYS A 64 -14.85 4.55 10.96
CA LYS A 64 -14.63 3.42 10.04
C LYS A 64 -13.47 3.67 9.09
N ALA A 65 -13.38 4.88 8.54
CA ALA A 65 -12.31 5.27 7.63
C ALA A 65 -10.95 5.36 8.33
N ALA A 66 -10.91 5.80 9.59
CA ALA A 66 -9.67 5.90 10.38
C ALA A 66 -9.19 4.55 10.93
N ALA A 67 -10.09 3.58 11.16
CA ALA A 67 -9.78 2.31 11.81
C ALA A 67 -8.56 1.55 11.23
N PRO A 68 -8.35 1.43 9.90
CA PRO A 68 -7.20 0.73 9.33
C PRO A 68 -5.84 1.36 9.67
N TYR A 69 -5.82 2.65 10.01
CA TYR A 69 -4.61 3.39 10.35
C TYR A 69 -4.30 3.35 11.85
N CYS A 70 -5.32 3.10 12.69
CA CYS A 70 -5.20 3.01 14.14
C CYS A 70 -5.09 1.57 14.65
N HIS A 71 -5.69 0.61 13.93
CA HIS A 71 -5.77 -0.79 14.33
C HIS A 71 -5.25 -1.68 13.21
N ALA A 72 -4.20 -2.45 13.52
CA ALA A 72 -3.64 -3.41 12.58
C ALA A 72 -4.72 -4.41 12.18
N ARG A 73 -5.02 -4.47 10.89
CA ARG A 73 -5.92 -5.47 10.33
C ARG A 73 -5.11 -6.73 10.01
N LEU A 74 -5.51 -7.88 10.55
CA LEU A 74 -4.90 -9.16 10.19
C LEU A 74 -5.00 -9.34 8.67
N SER A 75 -3.85 -9.45 8.01
CA SER A 75 -3.75 -9.75 6.59
C SER A 75 -3.42 -11.22 6.43
N ALA A 76 -4.19 -11.94 5.61
CA ALA A 76 -3.84 -13.28 5.20
C ALA A 76 -2.66 -13.19 4.22
N VAL A 77 -1.45 -13.34 4.73
CA VAL A 77 -0.23 -13.39 3.91
C VAL A 77 0.16 -14.84 3.71
N GLN A 78 0.21 -15.29 2.45
CA GLN A 78 0.79 -16.58 2.11
C GLN A 78 2.31 -16.48 2.24
N VAL A 79 2.90 -17.17 3.22
CA VAL A 79 4.34 -17.24 3.38
C VAL A 79 4.88 -18.30 2.42
N SER A 80 5.32 -17.86 1.24
CA SER A 80 6.07 -18.71 0.29
C SER A 80 7.58 -18.67 0.65
N GLY A 81 7.94 -19.18 1.82
CA GLY A 81 9.33 -19.37 2.18
C GLY A 81 9.83 -20.70 1.63
N GLN A 82 11.04 -20.74 1.04
CA GLN A 82 11.75 -22.00 0.89
C GLN A 82 12.11 -22.50 2.29
N VAL A 83 11.38 -23.49 2.77
CA VAL A 83 11.67 -24.11 4.06
C VAL A 83 12.83 -25.08 3.84
N ALA A 84 13.96 -24.85 4.50
CA ALA A 84 15.17 -25.67 4.34
C ALA A 84 15.03 -27.06 4.97
N VAL A 85 14.11 -27.23 5.91
CA VAL A 85 13.85 -28.48 6.62
C VAL A 85 12.35 -28.66 6.71
N SER A 86 11.85 -29.80 6.24
CA SER A 86 10.43 -30.12 6.34
C SER A 86 9.99 -30.30 7.79
N HIS A 87 8.69 -30.15 8.05
CA HIS A 87 8.13 -30.33 9.39
C HIS A 87 8.47 -31.71 9.98
N GLU A 88 8.44 -32.74 9.15
CA GLU A 88 8.70 -34.11 9.59
C GLU A 88 10.17 -34.35 9.96
N GLU A 89 11.10 -33.77 9.21
CA GLU A 89 12.54 -33.86 9.52
C GLU A 89 12.89 -33.13 10.83
N ALA A 90 12.23 -32.01 11.12
CA ALA A 90 12.43 -31.29 12.38
C ALA A 90 11.87 -32.06 13.59
N LEU A 91 10.73 -32.74 13.43
CA LEU A 91 10.15 -33.59 14.49
C LEU A 91 11.02 -34.81 14.79
N ALA A 92 11.62 -35.42 13.76
CA ALA A 92 12.48 -36.58 13.92
C ALA A 92 13.77 -36.29 14.72
N GLN A 93 14.22 -35.02 14.78
CA GLN A 93 15.42 -34.62 15.53
C GLN A 93 15.18 -34.34 17.02
N LEU A 94 13.91 -34.25 17.44
CA LEU A 94 13.51 -34.00 18.82
C LEU A 94 13.20 -35.28 19.61
N ALA A 95 13.12 -36.41 18.92
CA ALA A 95 12.93 -37.75 19.51
C ALA A 95 14.29 -38.40 19.81
#